data_AF-A0A8H5BF22-F1
#
_entry.id   AF-A0A8H5BF22-F1
#
_cell.length_a   1.000
_cell.length_b   1.000
_cell.length_c   1.000
_cell.angle_alpha   90.00
_cell.angle_beta   90.00
_cell.angle_gamma   90.00
#
_symmetry.space_group_name_H-M   'P 1'
#
loop_
_entity.id
_entity.type
_entity.pdbx_description
1 polymer ?
#
loop_
_entity_poly.entity_id
_entity_poly.type
_entity_poly.pdbx_seq_one_letter_code
_entity_poly.pdbx_strand_id
1 'polypeptide(L)'
;MPGQRYTLPIAFEFSKRKFQKTYGTDLPVWALLASGSTGGISYWLACYPLDVVKSRIQLRATPPTGTPVQYIAAELRLIVKEAGVIPSAASTFAAFELTREWLQKQTGV
;
A
#
# COMPACT_ATOMS: atom_id res chain seq x y z
N MET A 1 -9.22 30.32 8.42
CA MET A 1 -10.10 29.18 8.08
C MET A 1 -9.24 27.92 8.05
N PRO A 2 -9.48 26.90 8.89
CA PRO A 2 -8.57 25.75 9.00
C PRO A 2 -8.77 24.83 7.79
N GLY A 3 -7.90 25.01 6.80
CA GLY A 3 -7.94 24.35 5.51
C GLY A 3 -7.43 22.91 5.52
N GLN A 4 -7.88 22.19 4.50
CA GLN A 4 -7.29 20.99 3.93
C GLN A 4 -6.76 19.91 4.90
N ARG A 5 -7.60 19.23 5.69
CA ARG A 5 -7.27 17.87 6.15
C ARG A 5 -7.53 16.88 5.01
N TYR A 6 -6.71 16.97 3.97
CA TYR A 6 -6.81 16.07 2.82
C TYR A 6 -6.26 14.74 3.28
N THR A 7 -7.07 13.71 3.15
CA THR A 7 -6.88 12.34 3.63
C THR A 7 -5.61 11.73 3.05
N LEU A 8 -4.45 12.10 3.60
CA LEU A 8 -3.18 11.50 3.23
C LEU A 8 -3.20 10.03 3.68
N PRO A 9 -2.54 9.11 2.94
CA PRO A 9 -2.49 7.70 3.31
C PRO A 9 -2.00 7.56 4.75
N ILE A 10 -2.65 6.71 5.55
CA ILE A 10 -2.30 6.50 6.97
C ILE A 10 -0.80 6.19 7.12
N ALA A 11 -0.22 5.45 6.16
CA ALA A 11 1.19 5.13 6.12
C ALA A 11 2.11 6.33 5.82
N PHE A 12 1.64 7.32 5.04
CA PHE A 12 2.35 8.58 4.82
C PHE A 12 2.41 9.41 6.11
N GLU A 13 1.25 9.61 6.74
CA GLU A 13 1.14 10.34 8.00
C GLU A 13 1.99 9.69 9.11
N PHE A 14 1.93 8.36 9.20
CA PHE A 14 2.74 7.61 10.15
C PHE A 14 4.24 7.80 9.90
N SER A 15 4.70 7.62 8.66
CA SER A 15 6.12 7.78 8.31
C SER A 15 6.59 9.23 8.53
N LYS A 16 5.82 10.20 8.06
CA LYS A 16 6.13 11.63 8.21
C LYS A 16 6.21 12.04 9.67
N ARG A 17 5.28 11.62 10.53
CA ARG A 17 5.32 11.90 11.98
C ARG A 17 6.54 11.30 12.65
N LYS A 18 6.99 10.12 12.20
CA LYS A 18 8.19 9.47 12.71
C LYS A 18 9.45 10.25 12.31
N PHE A 19 9.54 10.71 11.06
CA PHE A 19 10.64 11.56 10.61
C PHE A 19 10.63 12.95 11.25
N GLN A 20 9.47 13.56 11.48
CA GLN A 20 9.34 14.85 12.16
C GLN A 20 9.81 14.80 13.62
N LYS A 21 9.64 13.65 14.30
CA LYS A 21 10.19 13.47 15.66
C LYS A 21 11.72 13.46 15.69
N THR A 22 12.38 13.06 14.61
CA THR A 22 13.84 12.93 14.54
C THR A 22 14.51 14.19 13.96
N TYR A 23 13.92 14.82 12.94
CA TYR A 23 14.51 15.97 12.22
C TYR A 23 13.84 17.31 12.52
N GLY A 24 12.77 17.33 13.31
CA GLY A 24 11.99 18.54 13.58
C GLY A 24 11.01 18.89 12.46
N THR A 25 10.61 20.15 12.41
CA THR A 25 9.54 20.64 11.51
C THR A 25 9.98 20.69 10.04
N ASP A 26 11.27 20.95 9.79
CA ASP A 26 11.88 20.96 8.45
C ASP A 26 12.47 19.58 8.13
N LEU A 27 11.68 18.75 7.46
CA LEU A 27 12.19 17.47 6.98
C LEU A 27 13.10 17.68 5.76
N PRO A 28 14.25 16.98 5.70
CA PRO A 28 15.02 16.92 4.48
C PRO A 28 14.21 16.24 3.36
N VAL A 29 14.43 16.67 2.11
CA VAL A 29 13.67 16.23 0.93
C VAL A 29 13.60 14.70 0.81
N TRP A 30 14.68 13.99 1.14
CA TRP A 30 14.72 12.52 1.09
C TRP A 30 13.73 11.86 2.06
N ALA A 31 13.49 12.45 3.25
CA ALA A 31 12.58 11.90 4.24
C ALA A 31 11.12 12.10 3.83
N LEU A 32 10.82 13.22 3.17
CA LEU A 32 9.52 13.44 2.53
C LEU A 32 9.29 12.45 1.39
N LEU A 33 10.29 12.25 0.52
CA LEU A 33 10.21 11.26 -0.57
C LEU A 33 10.03 9.83 -0.03
N ALA A 34 10.71 9.46 1.06
CA ALA A 34 10.54 8.16 1.71
C ALA A 34 9.12 8.00 2.27
N SER A 35 8.61 9.00 3.00
CA SER A 35 7.23 8.97 3.52
C SER A 35 6.18 8.89 2.40
N GLY A 36 6.39 9.62 1.29
CA GLY A 36 5.57 9.57 0.07
C GLY A 36 5.52 8.17 -0.54
N SER A 37 6.69 7.56 -0.70
CA SER A 37 6.84 6.21 -1.26
C SER A 37 6.15 5.16 -0.40
N THR A 38 6.33 5.20 0.93
CA THR A 38 5.66 4.28 1.86
C THR A 38 4.13 4.43 1.80
N GLY A 39 3.63 5.66 1.72
CA GLY A 39 2.21 5.95 1.53
C GLY A 39 1.66 5.39 0.21
N GLY A 40 2.37 5.63 -0.89
CA GLY A 40 1.99 5.17 -2.23
C GLY A 40 2.00 3.65 -2.35
N ILE A 41 3.03 2.98 -1.83
CA ILE A 41 3.11 1.51 -1.82
C ILE A 41 1.96 0.93 -1.00
N SER A 42 1.72 1.44 0.21
CA SER A 42 0.63 0.94 1.06
C SER A 42 -0.75 1.09 0.41
N TYR A 43 -0.96 2.20 -0.30
CA TYR A 43 -2.19 2.44 -1.07
C TYR A 43 -2.34 1.44 -2.22
N TRP A 44 -1.29 1.28 -3.04
CA TRP A 44 -1.29 0.31 -4.14
C TRP A 44 -1.54 -1.12 -3.66
N LEU A 45 -1.02 -1.51 -2.51
CA LEU A 45 -1.22 -2.86 -1.98
C LEU A 45 -2.63 -3.13 -1.51
N ALA A 46 -3.32 -2.11 -0.97
CA ALA A 46 -4.72 -2.22 -0.61
C ALA A 46 -5.62 -2.27 -1.85
N CYS A 47 -5.29 -1.50 -2.88
CA CYS A 47 -6.12 -1.37 -4.09
C CYS A 47 -5.88 -2.48 -5.11
N TYR A 48 -4.65 -2.96 -5.25
CA TYR A 48 -4.27 -3.91 -6.29
C TYR A 48 -5.12 -5.20 -6.30
N PRO A 49 -5.41 -5.86 -5.15
CA PRO A 49 -6.28 -7.03 -5.16
C PRO A 49 -7.70 -6.72 -5.64
N LEU A 50 -8.23 -5.54 -5.31
CA LEU A 50 -9.56 -5.10 -5.75
C LEU A 50 -9.58 -4.79 -7.24
N ASP A 51 -8.52 -4.17 -7.77
CA ASP A 51 -8.37 -3.88 -9.19
C ASP A 51 -8.29 -5.18 -10.01
N VAL A 52 -7.55 -6.18 -9.53
CA VAL A 52 -7.48 -7.50 -10.19
C VAL A 52 -8.85 -8.18 -10.20
N VAL A 53 -9.59 -8.17 -9.08
CA VAL A 53 -10.95 -8.75 -9.03
C VAL A 53 -11.88 -8.05 -10.02
N LYS A 54 -11.83 -6.72 -10.09
CA LYS A 54 -12.63 -5.93 -11.03
C LYS A 54 -12.31 -6.30 -12.48
N SER A 55 -11.03 -6.36 -12.84
CA SER A 55 -10.62 -6.76 -14.20
C SER A 55 -11.05 -8.18 -14.53
N ARG A 56 -10.91 -9.15 -13.60
CA ARG A 56 -11.37 -10.53 -13.79
C ARG A 56 -12.87 -10.62 -14.04
N ILE A 57 -13.68 -9.88 -13.28
CA ILE A 57 -15.14 -9.84 -13.47
C ILE A 57 -15.50 -9.22 -14.82
N GLN A 58 -14.86 -8.10 -15.19
CA GLN A 58 -15.11 -7.40 -16.46
C GLN A 58 -14.72 -8.22 -17.69
N LEU A 59 -13.73 -9.12 -17.57
CA LEU A 59 -13.25 -9.97 -18.65
C LEU A 59 -14.05 -11.27 -18.81
N ARG A 60 -15.00 -11.58 -17.92
CA ARG A 60 -15.82 -12.79 -18.01
C ARG A 60 -16.85 -12.68 -19.14
N ALA A 61 -16.92 -13.72 -19.96
CA ALA A 61 -17.94 -13.85 -21.01
C ALA A 61 -19.36 -14.03 -20.45
N THR A 62 -19.49 -14.64 -19.26
CA THR A 62 -20.77 -14.85 -18.58
C THR A 62 -20.81 -14.08 -17.27
N PRO A 63 -21.88 -13.30 -16.99
CA PRO A 63 -21.99 -12.53 -15.76
C PRO A 63 -22.00 -13.44 -14.53
N PRO A 64 -21.34 -13.04 -13.42
CA PRO A 64 -21.27 -13.84 -12.21
C PRO A 64 -22.67 -14.04 -11.60
N THR A 65 -22.97 -15.26 -11.20
CA THR A 65 -24.25 -15.65 -10.60
C THR A 65 -24.18 -15.53 -9.07
N GLY A 66 -25.20 -14.95 -8.44
CA GLY A 66 -25.28 -14.77 -6.98
C GLY A 66 -25.15 -13.32 -6.52
N THR A 67 -24.97 -13.11 -5.21
CA THR A 67 -24.86 -11.75 -4.65
C THR A 67 -23.46 -11.14 -4.89
N PRO A 68 -23.35 -9.80 -5.02
CA PRO A 68 -22.08 -9.09 -5.22
C PRO A 68 -20.93 -9.53 -4.32
N VAL A 69 -21.23 -9.72 -3.04
CA VAL A 69 -20.25 -10.07 -2.02
C VAL A 69 -19.74 -11.50 -2.21
N GLN A 70 -20.60 -12.43 -2.65
CA GLN A 70 -20.24 -13.84 -2.81
C GLN A 70 -19.25 -14.06 -3.95
N TYR A 71 -19.49 -13.47 -5.13
CA TYR A 71 -18.58 -13.65 -6.25
C TYR A 71 -17.25 -12.90 -6.06
N ILE A 72 -17.26 -11.70 -5.45
CA ILE A 72 -16.02 -10.96 -5.13
C ILE A 72 -15.16 -11.78 -4.15
N ALA A 73 -15.79 -12.34 -3.11
CA ALA A 73 -15.07 -13.16 -2.13
C ALA A 73 -14.56 -14.48 -2.74
N ALA A 74 -15.29 -15.07 -3.70
CA ALA A 74 -14.83 -16.24 -4.43
C ALA A 74 -13.61 -15.93 -5.31
N GLU A 75 -13.64 -14.82 -6.06
CA GLU A 75 -12.49 -14.36 -6.86
C GLU A 75 -11.27 -14.05 -6.00
N LEU A 76 -11.45 -13.35 -4.87
CA LEU A 76 -10.34 -13.07 -3.95
C LEU A 76 -9.69 -14.36 -3.44
N ARG A 77 -10.48 -15.37 -3.07
CA ARG A 77 -9.94 -16.67 -2.65
C ARG A 77 -9.20 -17.39 -3.77
N LEU A 78 -9.71 -17.31 -5.00
CA LEU A 78 -9.04 -17.86 -6.18
C LEU A 78 -7.71 -17.17 -6.44
N ILE A 79 -7.68 -15.84 -6.42
CA ILE A 79 -6.46 -15.04 -6.58
C ILE A 79 -5.44 -15.41 -5.51
N VAL A 80 -5.86 -15.52 -4.25
CA VAL A 80 -4.99 -15.93 -3.15
C VAL A 80 -4.47 -17.36 -3.33
N LYS A 81 -5.25 -18.25 -3.93
CA LYS A 81 -4.85 -19.65 -4.18
C LYS A 81 -3.92 -19.78 -5.39
N GLU A 82 -4.13 -18.99 -6.44
CA GLU A 82 -3.32 -18.99 -7.67
C GLU A 82 -2.01 -18.22 -7.51
N ALA A 83 -2.08 -17.01 -6.97
CA ALA A 83 -0.90 -16.15 -6.78
C ALA A 83 -0.18 -16.46 -5.45
N GLY A 84 -0.88 -17.01 -4.46
CA GLY A 84 -0.41 -16.98 -3.07
C GLY A 84 -0.63 -15.60 -2.44
N VAL A 85 -0.68 -15.53 -1.10
CA VAL A 85 -0.66 -14.26 -0.35
C VAL A 85 0.70 -13.55 -0.51
N ILE A 86 1.72 -14.33 -0.86
CA ILE A 86 3.13 -14.02 -0.69
C ILE A 86 3.74 -13.14 -1.80
N PRO A 87 3.35 -13.14 -3.09
CA PRO A 87 4.03 -12.27 -4.07
C PRO A 87 3.84 -10.78 -3.76
N SER A 88 2.66 -10.42 -3.25
CA SER A 88 2.37 -9.03 -2.85
C SER A 88 2.88 -8.73 -1.44
N ALA A 89 2.61 -9.60 -0.45
CA ALA A 89 3.09 -9.38 0.91
C ALA A 89 4.62 -9.47 1.05
N ALA A 90 5.29 -10.36 0.31
CA ALA A 90 6.74 -10.48 0.32
C ALA A 90 7.44 -9.39 -0.49
N SER A 91 6.88 -8.93 -1.62
CA SER A 91 7.43 -7.74 -2.31
C SER A 91 7.25 -6.48 -1.46
N THR A 92 6.15 -6.39 -0.70
CA THR A 92 5.91 -5.32 0.28
C THR A 92 6.89 -5.39 1.44
N PHE A 93 7.03 -6.56 2.06
CA PHE A 93 7.95 -6.75 3.17
C PHE A 93 9.38 -6.50 2.69
N ALA A 94 9.76 -7.00 1.52
CA ALA A 94 11.05 -6.72 0.91
C ALA A 94 11.24 -5.22 0.62
N ALA A 95 10.23 -4.51 0.11
CA ALA A 95 10.32 -3.07 -0.13
C ALA A 95 10.42 -2.29 1.20
N PHE A 96 9.68 -2.70 2.23
CA PHE A 96 9.75 -2.14 3.57
C PHE A 96 11.13 -2.40 4.20
N GLU A 97 11.63 -3.62 4.12
CA GLU A 97 12.93 -4.04 4.64
C GLU A 97 14.07 -3.34 3.91
N LEU A 98 14.05 -3.27 2.57
CA LEU A 98 15.02 -2.52 1.77
C LEU A 98 15.00 -1.04 2.12
N THR A 99 13.81 -0.46 2.27
CA THR A 99 13.67 0.96 2.66
C THR A 99 14.20 1.16 4.07
N ARG A 100 13.89 0.25 5.01
CA ARG A 100 14.36 0.26 6.40
C ARG A 100 15.87 0.14 6.48
N GLU A 101 16.47 -0.80 5.76
CA GLU A 101 17.92 -1.03 5.70
C GLU A 101 18.65 0.16 5.07
N TRP A 102 18.11 0.72 3.98
CA TRP A 102 18.65 1.91 3.35
C TRP A 102 18.59 3.12 4.30
N LEU A 103 17.48 3.27 5.03
CA LEU A 103 17.32 4.28 6.06
C LEU A 103 18.37 4.11 7.16
N GLN A 104 18.50 2.89 7.70
CA GLN A 104 19.44 2.56 8.77
C GLN A 104 20.88 2.88 8.38
N LYS A 105 21.26 2.59 7.13
CA LYS A 105 22.58 2.94 6.59
C LYS A 105 22.82 4.44 6.48
N GLN A 106 21.80 5.24 6.19
CA GLN A 106 21.92 6.69 6.04
C GLN A 106 21.84 7.43 7.39
N THR A 107 21.08 6.92 8.35
CA THR A 107 20.80 7.61 9.61
C THR A 107 21.54 7.05 10.83
N GLY A 108 22.14 5.86 10.74
CA GLY A 108 22.96 5.27 11.81
C GLY A 108 22.18 4.83 13.06
N VAL A 109 20.85 4.73 12.97
CA VAL A 109 19.93 4.21 14.00
C VAL A 109 19.03 3.16 13.38
#